data_AF-A0A7S2FBU2-F1
#
_entry.id   AF-A0A7S2FBU2-F1
#
_cell.length_a   1.000
_cell.length_b   1.000
_cell.length_c   1.000
_cell.angle_alpha   90.00
_cell.angle_beta   90.00
_cell.angle_gamma   90.00
#
_symmetry.space_group_name_H-M   'P 1'
#
loop_
_entity.id
_entity.type
_entity.pdbx_description
1 polymer ?
#
loop_
_entity_poly.entity_id
_entity_poly.type
_entity_poly.pdbx_seq_one_letter_code
_entity_poly.pdbx_strand_id
1 'polypeptide(L)'
;MDCFCPRHLPMPEPVAFVSCGQSHVLAVTRTNGALFTWGSGFHGNLGHGDEAHRTTPTRVEALGGKQVLRAAGGESHSLVIVSDPSGIARVFTFGRGKEGEMGNNSTYASRVPQPIEYFDGMQPYLVSCGNYFSVAAAWTAQSGYVVCAWGDNRHGTVGFRTESEAGAIKDGTTATSPFVLAPRIVPGTATPGPLLALSCSNDAALCLTAEHQLHLWGQALDCPGAEDHRDGAVELKTPATLVDVVCGEMHVVCADSLGGCWSFGYSDFLKLGQTSNEWQYQQPNQRHTVRDDATNSGVGGDRRGEHTAATALPTGMQRMAIPSDGPSVVLAAGSNHTMIGVCFSGMPRKINEDETAAETPFRLITEIRSAANVKRAIPGDAEKLVV
;
A
#
# COMPACT_ATOMS: atom_id res chain seq x y z
N MET A 1 12.91 24.93 16.84
CA MET A 1 14.06 24.08 17.19
C MET A 1 13.94 22.84 16.33
N ASP A 2 14.82 22.75 15.35
CA ASP A 2 14.78 21.75 14.29
C ASP A 2 14.99 20.34 14.85
N CYS A 3 14.02 19.45 14.62
CA CYS A 3 14.03 18.10 15.15
C CYS A 3 14.27 17.11 14.01
N PHE A 4 15.50 17.01 13.51
CA PHE A 4 15.89 16.06 12.45
C PHE A 4 16.40 14.71 12.99
N CYS A 5 16.09 14.34 14.23
CA CYS A 5 16.49 13.06 14.82
C CYS A 5 15.29 12.26 15.33
N PRO A 6 15.34 10.91 15.24
CA PRO A 6 14.31 10.06 15.84
C PRO A 6 14.12 10.38 17.32
N ARG A 7 12.86 10.45 17.75
CA ARG A 7 12.49 10.69 19.15
C ARG A 7 11.50 9.64 19.60
N HIS A 8 11.76 9.08 20.77
CA HIS A 8 10.81 8.20 21.42
C HIS A 8 9.54 8.97 21.78
N LEU A 9 8.43 8.58 21.17
CA LEU A 9 7.10 9.04 21.53
C LEU A 9 6.50 8.08 22.56
N PRO A 10 6.30 8.49 23.83
CA PRO A 10 5.79 7.59 24.85
C PRO A 10 4.34 7.19 24.54
N MET A 11 4.12 5.89 24.43
CA MET A 11 2.80 5.27 24.29
C MET A 11 2.43 4.55 25.59
N PRO A 12 1.14 4.47 25.96
CA PRO A 12 0.71 3.82 27.19
C PRO A 12 0.95 2.30 27.19
N GLU A 13 1.03 1.69 26.00
CA GLU A 13 1.25 0.27 25.78
C GLU A 13 2.15 0.08 24.55
N PRO A 14 2.82 -1.09 24.40
CA PRO A 14 3.56 -1.40 23.19
C PRO A 14 2.70 -1.28 21.93
N VAL A 15 3.23 -0.66 20.88
CA VAL A 15 2.55 -0.49 19.59
C VAL A 15 2.79 -1.71 18.70
N ALA A 16 1.72 -2.22 18.09
CA ALA A 16 1.80 -3.30 17.10
C ALA A 16 2.15 -2.78 15.71
N PHE A 17 1.49 -1.70 15.27
CA PHE A 17 1.75 -1.06 13.99
C PHE A 17 1.31 0.41 14.01
N VAL A 18 1.90 1.17 13.10
CA VAL A 18 1.63 2.58 12.85
C VAL A 18 1.24 2.74 11.38
N SER A 19 0.29 3.63 11.12
CA SER A 19 -0.01 4.13 9.78
C SER A 19 -0.02 5.65 9.82
N CYS A 20 0.54 6.29 8.81
CA CYS A 20 0.48 7.74 8.69
C CYS A 20 -0.58 8.10 7.65
N GLY A 21 -1.12 9.31 7.72
CA GLY A 21 -1.74 9.97 6.58
C GLY A 21 -0.87 11.13 6.14
N GLN A 22 -1.43 12.07 5.37
CA GLN A 22 -0.67 13.25 4.95
C GLN A 22 -0.22 14.13 6.14
N SER A 23 -1.06 14.27 7.16
CA SER A 23 -0.77 15.13 8.31
C SER A 23 -1.32 14.58 9.63
N HIS A 24 -1.62 13.29 9.69
CA HIS A 24 -2.08 12.61 10.90
C HIS A 24 -1.43 11.24 11.02
N VAL A 25 -1.50 10.64 12.20
CA VAL A 25 -0.92 9.34 12.50
C VAL A 25 -1.95 8.50 13.24
N LEU A 26 -1.97 7.20 12.94
CA LEU A 26 -2.73 6.17 13.61
C LEU A 26 -1.75 5.16 14.19
N ALA A 27 -1.88 4.84 15.47
CA ALA A 27 -1.14 3.76 16.10
C ALA A 27 -2.09 2.80 16.80
N VAL A 28 -1.81 1.51 16.67
CA VAL A 28 -2.61 0.45 17.29
C VAL A 28 -1.75 -0.28 18.31
N THR A 29 -2.23 -0.39 19.55
CA THR A 29 -1.52 -1.08 20.63
C THR A 29 -1.57 -2.60 20.45
N ARG A 30 -0.52 -3.29 20.90
CA ARG A 30 -0.36 -4.74 20.77
C ARG A 30 -1.28 -5.53 21.70
N THR A 31 -1.49 -5.06 22.93
CA THR A 31 -2.18 -5.82 23.98
C THR A 31 -3.69 -5.90 23.75
N ASN A 32 -4.33 -4.78 23.42
CA ASN A 32 -5.79 -4.67 23.34
C ASN A 32 -6.29 -4.10 22.00
N GLY A 33 -5.41 -3.83 21.04
CA GLY A 33 -5.80 -3.23 19.75
C GLY A 33 -6.46 -1.85 19.91
N ALA A 34 -6.08 -1.08 20.93
CA ALA A 34 -6.60 0.28 21.11
C ALA A 34 -6.01 1.21 20.05
N LEU A 35 -6.88 2.00 19.41
CA LEU A 35 -6.49 3.00 18.43
C LEU A 35 -6.15 4.33 19.11
N PHE A 36 -4.98 4.85 18.77
CA PHE A 36 -4.54 6.20 19.09
C PHE A 36 -4.35 6.98 17.80
N THR A 37 -4.80 8.23 17.77
CA THR A 37 -4.63 9.12 16.62
C THR A 37 -4.13 10.48 17.09
N TRP A 38 -3.32 11.12 16.25
CA TRP A 38 -2.83 12.49 16.47
C TRP A 38 -2.41 13.15 15.16
N GLY A 39 -2.11 14.45 15.23
CA GLY A 39 -1.79 15.32 14.11
C GLY A 39 -2.94 16.27 13.77
N SER A 40 -3.12 16.52 12.48
CA SER A 40 -4.18 17.36 11.94
C SER A 40 -5.55 16.70 12.07
N GLY A 41 -6.58 17.48 12.47
CA GLY A 41 -7.95 17.00 12.68
C GLY A 41 -8.99 17.68 11.79
N PHE A 42 -8.59 18.47 10.78
CA PHE A 42 -9.48 19.38 10.04
C PHE A 42 -10.78 18.77 9.50
N HIS A 43 -10.79 17.48 9.17
CA HIS A 43 -11.97 16.80 8.62
C HIS A 43 -12.57 15.75 9.57
N GLY A 44 -12.12 15.71 10.82
CA GLY A 44 -12.50 14.66 11.77
C GLY A 44 -11.73 13.35 11.55
N ASN A 45 -10.64 13.38 10.78
CA ASN A 45 -9.76 12.25 10.44
C ASN A 45 -8.97 11.69 11.64
N LEU A 46 -9.25 12.18 12.85
CA LEU A 46 -8.74 11.62 14.10
C LEU A 46 -9.81 10.78 14.83
N GLY A 47 -11.09 10.92 14.49
CA GLY A 47 -12.16 10.07 15.05
C GLY A 47 -12.61 10.44 16.48
N HIS A 48 -12.22 11.60 17.01
CA HIS A 48 -12.52 12.00 18.39
C HIS A 48 -13.87 12.72 18.59
N GLY A 49 -14.68 12.86 17.54
CA GLY A 49 -15.97 13.56 17.58
C GLY A 49 -15.91 15.06 17.30
N ASP A 50 -14.72 15.60 17.03
CA ASP A 50 -14.47 17.00 16.67
C ASP A 50 -13.42 17.12 15.54
N GLU A 51 -13.03 18.35 15.20
CA GLU A 51 -12.03 18.68 14.18
C GLU A 51 -10.72 19.22 14.78
N ALA A 52 -10.52 19.09 16.09
CA ALA A 52 -9.38 19.71 16.76
C ALA A 52 -8.08 18.94 16.50
N HIS A 53 -6.97 19.67 16.38
CA HIS A 53 -5.62 19.09 16.24
C HIS A 53 -5.13 18.48 17.55
N ARG A 54 -4.44 17.34 17.48
CA ARG A 54 -3.88 16.62 18.63
C ARG A 54 -2.38 16.56 18.44
N THR A 55 -1.59 17.13 19.33
CA THR A 55 -0.12 17.09 19.22
C THR A 55 0.50 15.85 19.88
N THR A 56 -0.32 15.06 20.58
CA THR A 56 0.11 13.84 21.27
C THR A 56 -0.87 12.70 20.99
N PRO A 57 -0.41 11.44 21.01
CA PRO A 57 -1.27 10.27 20.84
C PRO A 57 -2.49 10.32 21.74
N THR A 58 -3.68 10.38 21.14
CA THR A 58 -4.94 10.46 21.86
C THR A 58 -5.78 9.24 21.51
N ARG A 59 -6.37 8.58 22.52
CA ARG A 59 -7.18 7.38 22.29
C ARG A 59 -8.50 7.71 21.60
N VAL A 60 -8.88 6.90 20.64
CA VAL A 60 -10.19 7.00 19.96
C VAL A 60 -11.25 6.27 20.77
N GLU A 61 -11.85 6.96 21.73
CA GLU A 61 -12.81 6.37 22.69
C GLU A 61 -14.06 5.79 22.04
N ALA A 62 -14.44 6.26 20.85
CA ALA A 62 -15.55 5.71 20.07
C ALA A 62 -15.36 4.22 19.68
N LEU A 63 -14.12 3.72 19.69
CA LEU A 63 -13.79 2.30 19.45
C LEU A 63 -13.46 1.55 20.75
N GLY A 64 -13.75 2.13 21.91
CA GLY A 64 -13.52 1.52 23.22
C GLY A 64 -14.20 0.14 23.35
N GLY A 65 -13.47 -0.82 23.90
CA GLY A 65 -13.95 -2.20 24.07
C GLY A 65 -13.96 -3.06 22.79
N LYS A 66 -13.54 -2.50 21.65
CA LYS A 66 -13.31 -3.25 20.40
C LYS A 66 -11.81 -3.35 20.13
N GLN A 67 -11.41 -4.30 19.31
CA GLN A 67 -10.01 -4.52 18.93
C GLN A 67 -9.77 -4.03 17.50
N VAL A 68 -8.93 -3.01 17.33
CA VAL A 68 -8.47 -2.59 16.00
C VAL A 68 -7.42 -3.58 15.51
N LEU A 69 -7.65 -4.16 14.32
CA LEU A 69 -6.81 -5.16 13.68
C LEU A 69 -5.89 -4.54 12.61
N ARG A 70 -6.36 -3.50 11.92
CA ARG A 70 -5.62 -2.78 10.88
C ARG A 70 -6.02 -1.31 10.89
N ALA A 71 -5.11 -0.45 10.44
CA ALA A 71 -5.36 0.97 10.25
C ALA A 71 -4.63 1.46 9.00
N ALA A 72 -5.25 2.40 8.28
CA ALA A 72 -4.69 3.09 7.14
C ALA A 72 -5.10 4.58 7.19
N GLY A 73 -4.14 5.48 7.01
CA GLY A 73 -4.37 6.92 6.85
C GLY A 73 -4.25 7.34 5.39
N GLY A 74 -5.26 8.04 4.88
CA GLY A 74 -5.18 8.74 3.60
C GLY A 74 -4.73 10.17 3.78
N GLU A 75 -5.05 11.05 2.83
CA GLU A 75 -4.73 12.48 2.95
C GLU A 75 -5.50 13.14 4.11
N SER A 76 -6.80 12.89 4.17
CA SER A 76 -7.71 13.50 5.16
C SER A 76 -8.82 12.56 5.62
N HIS A 77 -8.64 11.26 5.45
CA HIS A 77 -9.54 10.21 5.94
C HIS A 77 -8.74 9.07 6.54
N SER A 78 -9.41 8.19 7.27
CA SER A 78 -8.80 7.03 7.89
C SER A 78 -9.71 5.82 7.75
N LEU A 79 -9.11 4.65 7.54
CA LEU A 79 -9.77 3.35 7.58
C LEU A 79 -9.21 2.50 8.69
N VAL A 80 -10.08 1.73 9.36
CA VAL A 80 -9.67 0.74 10.33
C VAL A 80 -10.49 -0.53 10.20
N ILE A 81 -9.85 -1.68 10.38
CA ILE A 81 -10.56 -2.96 10.57
C ILE A 81 -10.69 -3.17 12.07
N VAL A 82 -11.92 -3.39 12.53
CA VAL A 82 -12.25 -3.49 13.95
C VAL A 82 -12.99 -4.80 14.19
N SER A 83 -12.44 -5.61 15.09
CA SER A 83 -13.12 -6.79 15.63
C SER A 83 -13.93 -6.39 16.85
N ASP A 84 -15.22 -6.71 16.85
CA ASP A 84 -16.04 -6.60 18.06
C ASP A 84 -15.78 -7.77 19.03
N PRO A 85 -16.33 -7.74 20.27
CA PRO A 85 -16.16 -8.83 21.21
C PRO A 85 -16.71 -10.20 20.74
N SER A 86 -17.55 -10.24 19.70
CA SER A 86 -18.03 -11.50 19.10
C SER A 86 -17.02 -12.10 18.11
N GLY A 87 -15.95 -11.37 17.77
CA GLY A 87 -14.91 -11.79 16.83
C GLY A 87 -15.23 -11.44 15.37
N ILE A 88 -16.31 -10.70 15.11
CA ILE A 88 -16.68 -10.28 13.76
C ILE A 88 -15.90 -9.00 13.43
N ALA A 89 -15.09 -9.06 12.38
CA ALA A 89 -14.33 -7.94 11.86
C ALA A 89 -15.19 -7.09 10.90
N ARG A 90 -15.18 -5.77 11.09
CA ARG A 90 -15.83 -4.80 10.20
C ARG A 90 -14.87 -3.68 9.82
N VAL A 91 -15.11 -3.05 8.68
CA VAL A 91 -14.37 -1.85 8.27
C VAL A 91 -15.09 -0.62 8.81
N PHE A 92 -14.34 0.29 9.44
CA PHE A 92 -14.81 1.61 9.84
C PHE A 92 -14.01 2.68 9.11
N THR A 93 -14.65 3.82 8.88
CA THR A 93 -14.07 5.00 8.26
C THR A 93 -14.37 6.26 9.07
N PHE A 94 -13.51 7.26 8.98
CA PHE A 94 -13.73 8.59 9.53
C PHE A 94 -12.83 9.62 8.85
N GLY A 95 -13.18 10.90 8.97
CA GLY A 95 -12.54 11.99 8.25
C GLY A 95 -13.37 12.48 7.08
N ARG A 96 -12.68 12.95 6.05
CA ARG A 96 -13.24 13.49 4.80
C ARG A 96 -14.01 12.41 4.02
N GLY A 97 -15.13 12.79 3.44
CA GLY A 97 -15.93 11.91 2.57
C GLY A 97 -16.38 12.56 1.26
N LYS A 98 -15.88 13.75 0.92
CA LYS A 98 -16.41 14.58 -0.18
C LYS A 98 -16.32 13.90 -1.56
N GLU A 99 -15.37 12.99 -1.75
CA GLU A 99 -15.10 12.25 -2.99
C GLU A 99 -15.55 10.79 -2.83
N GLY A 100 -16.27 10.48 -1.75
CA GLY A 100 -16.79 9.16 -1.45
C GLY A 100 -15.85 8.27 -0.66
N GLU A 101 -14.74 8.78 -0.12
CA GLU A 101 -13.69 7.99 0.58
C GLU A 101 -14.21 7.23 1.81
N MET A 102 -15.39 7.60 2.29
CA MET A 102 -16.06 6.90 3.37
C MET A 102 -16.77 5.61 2.93
N GLY A 103 -17.11 5.43 1.66
CA GLY A 103 -17.69 4.17 1.19
C GLY A 103 -19.08 3.86 1.78
N ASN A 104 -19.76 4.85 2.37
CA ASN A 104 -21.03 4.69 3.07
C ASN A 104 -22.21 5.33 2.32
N ASN A 105 -22.13 5.38 0.98
CA ASN A 105 -23.15 6.00 0.11
C ASN A 105 -23.44 7.48 0.42
N SER A 106 -22.46 8.19 0.97
CA SER A 106 -22.57 9.58 1.39
C SER A 106 -21.31 10.36 0.99
N THR A 107 -21.44 11.68 0.89
CA THR A 107 -20.31 12.60 0.67
C THR A 107 -19.97 13.43 1.92
N TYR A 108 -20.65 13.19 3.03
CA TYR A 108 -20.41 13.89 4.28
C TYR A 108 -19.23 13.30 5.04
N ALA A 109 -18.39 14.18 5.56
CA ALA A 109 -17.34 13.81 6.50
C ALA A 109 -17.92 13.27 7.82
N SER A 110 -17.17 12.40 8.49
CA SER A 110 -17.51 11.91 9.83
C SER A 110 -16.38 12.20 10.82
N ARG A 111 -16.75 12.76 11.97
CA ARG A 111 -15.80 13.05 13.07
C ARG A 111 -15.63 11.87 14.02
N VAL A 112 -16.41 10.82 13.85
CA VAL A 112 -16.33 9.56 14.61
C VAL A 112 -16.23 8.39 13.64
N PRO A 113 -15.60 7.26 14.02
CA PRO A 113 -15.60 6.05 13.23
C PRO A 113 -17.03 5.57 12.89
N GLN A 114 -17.32 5.43 11.61
CA GLN A 114 -18.58 4.94 11.06
C GLN A 114 -18.35 3.58 10.36
N PRO A 115 -19.21 2.57 10.57
CA PRO A 115 -19.07 1.30 9.88
C PRO A 115 -19.37 1.43 8.38
N ILE A 116 -18.68 0.63 7.57
CA ILE A 116 -18.98 0.45 6.14
C ILE A 116 -19.78 -0.85 5.99
N GLU A 117 -21.10 -0.74 5.91
CA GLU A 117 -22.04 -1.88 5.87
C GLU A 117 -21.81 -2.82 4.69
N TYR A 118 -21.18 -2.35 3.61
CA TYR A 118 -20.86 -3.19 2.45
C TYR A 118 -20.07 -4.46 2.80
N PHE A 119 -19.23 -4.40 3.83
CA PHE A 119 -18.40 -5.54 4.26
C PHE A 119 -19.13 -6.49 5.22
N ASP A 120 -20.39 -6.24 5.56
CA ASP A 120 -21.17 -7.17 6.37
C ASP A 120 -21.36 -8.50 5.62
N GLY A 121 -21.02 -9.61 6.28
CA GLY A 121 -21.00 -10.94 5.66
C GLY A 121 -19.72 -11.27 4.88
N MET A 122 -18.77 -10.34 4.78
CA MET A 122 -17.41 -10.58 4.29
C MET A 122 -16.42 -10.73 5.45
N GLN A 123 -15.17 -11.09 5.14
CA GLN A 123 -14.07 -11.13 6.12
C GLN A 123 -12.94 -10.17 5.70
N PRO A 124 -13.01 -8.88 6.08
CA PRO A 124 -11.97 -7.91 5.77
C PRO A 124 -10.68 -8.19 6.54
N TYR A 125 -9.53 -8.07 5.90
CA TYR A 125 -8.22 -8.37 6.53
C TYR A 125 -7.07 -7.41 6.18
N LEU A 126 -7.18 -6.61 5.10
CA LEU A 126 -6.25 -5.51 4.80
C LEU A 126 -7.03 -4.25 4.42
N VAL A 127 -6.47 -3.09 4.74
CA VAL A 127 -6.95 -1.76 4.31
C VAL A 127 -5.75 -0.93 3.89
N SER A 128 -5.96 -0.07 2.89
CA SER A 128 -5.01 0.96 2.49
C SER A 128 -5.78 2.19 1.98
N CYS A 129 -5.17 3.36 2.07
CA CYS A 129 -5.76 4.62 1.66
C CYS A 129 -4.81 5.34 0.69
N GLY A 130 -5.34 5.85 -0.41
CA GLY A 130 -4.66 6.87 -1.21
C GLY A 130 -5.04 8.27 -0.75
N ASN A 131 -4.87 9.27 -1.62
CA ASN A 131 -5.24 10.65 -1.28
C ASN A 131 -6.75 10.78 -1.06
N TYR A 132 -7.51 10.43 -2.11
CA TYR A 132 -8.96 10.63 -2.16
C TYR A 132 -9.72 9.33 -2.44
N PHE A 133 -9.09 8.18 -2.22
CA PHE A 133 -9.72 6.88 -2.41
C PHE A 133 -9.22 5.87 -1.37
N SER A 134 -9.94 4.77 -1.28
CA SER A 134 -9.81 3.78 -0.23
C SER A 134 -9.91 2.38 -0.83
N VAL A 135 -9.17 1.44 -0.26
CA VAL A 135 -9.21 0.03 -0.64
C VAL A 135 -9.23 -0.88 0.58
N ALA A 136 -9.91 -2.01 0.45
CA ALA A 136 -9.91 -3.06 1.45
C ALA A 136 -9.86 -4.43 0.77
N ALA A 137 -9.03 -5.34 1.30
CA ALA A 137 -9.07 -6.73 0.92
C ALA A 137 -9.98 -7.50 1.87
N ALA A 138 -10.83 -8.35 1.28
CA ALA A 138 -11.75 -9.19 2.03
C ALA A 138 -11.84 -10.59 1.41
N TRP A 139 -12.14 -11.59 2.23
CA TRP A 139 -12.57 -12.89 1.74
C TRP A 139 -14.09 -12.94 1.63
N THR A 140 -14.57 -13.58 0.55
CA THR A 140 -15.99 -13.80 0.23
C THR A 140 -16.20 -15.27 -0.12
N ALA A 141 -17.38 -15.80 0.21
CA ALA A 141 -17.72 -17.19 -0.12
C ALA A 141 -17.87 -17.40 -1.65
N GLN A 142 -18.24 -16.36 -2.40
CA GLN A 142 -18.55 -16.43 -3.82
C GLN A 142 -17.32 -16.28 -4.72
N SER A 143 -16.37 -15.41 -4.34
CA SER A 143 -15.25 -15.01 -5.20
C SER A 143 -13.87 -15.26 -4.58
N GLY A 144 -13.80 -15.85 -3.38
CA GLY A 144 -12.54 -16.03 -2.66
C GLY A 144 -12.03 -14.69 -2.13
N TYR A 145 -10.73 -14.45 -2.25
CA TYR A 145 -10.11 -13.20 -1.83
C TYR A 145 -10.24 -12.15 -2.91
N VAL A 146 -10.73 -10.97 -2.56
CA VAL A 146 -10.99 -9.86 -3.47
C VAL A 146 -10.46 -8.56 -2.89
N VAL A 147 -10.23 -7.56 -3.76
CA VAL A 147 -10.02 -6.17 -3.35
C VAL A 147 -11.25 -5.36 -3.73
N CYS A 148 -11.75 -4.59 -2.77
CA CYS A 148 -12.79 -3.59 -2.99
C CYS A 148 -12.17 -2.19 -2.97
N ALA A 149 -12.63 -1.31 -3.87
CA ALA A 149 -12.19 0.09 -3.94
C ALA A 149 -13.37 1.06 -4.02
N TRP A 150 -13.18 2.27 -3.49
CA TRP A 150 -14.14 3.37 -3.50
C TRP A 150 -13.46 4.73 -3.31
N GLY A 151 -14.19 5.81 -3.53
CA GLY A 151 -13.70 7.19 -3.48
C GLY A 151 -13.56 7.82 -4.87
N ASP A 152 -12.59 8.72 -5.00
CA ASP A 152 -12.29 9.40 -6.24
C ASP A 152 -11.87 8.40 -7.33
N ASN A 153 -12.38 8.59 -8.55
CA ASN A 153 -12.01 7.78 -9.71
C ASN A 153 -11.58 8.62 -10.92
N ARG A 154 -11.26 9.91 -10.75
CA ARG A 154 -10.79 10.78 -11.84
C ARG A 154 -9.58 10.21 -12.58
N HIS A 155 -8.72 9.47 -11.88
CA HIS A 155 -7.51 8.85 -12.41
C HIS A 155 -7.60 7.32 -12.55
N GLY A 156 -8.79 6.72 -12.44
CA GLY A 156 -8.95 5.26 -12.50
C GLY A 156 -8.54 4.52 -11.21
N THR A 157 -8.34 5.25 -10.12
CA THR A 157 -7.91 4.81 -8.78
C THR A 157 -8.75 3.71 -8.16
N VAL A 158 -10.03 3.59 -8.54
CA VAL A 158 -10.89 2.49 -8.08
C VAL A 158 -10.83 1.26 -8.98
N GLY A 159 -10.21 1.36 -10.16
CA GLY A 159 -9.92 0.23 -11.04
C GLY A 159 -11.12 -0.31 -11.82
N PHE A 160 -12.20 0.47 -11.98
CA PHE A 160 -13.32 0.12 -12.88
C PHE A 160 -13.97 1.39 -13.44
N ARG A 161 -14.56 1.27 -14.64
CA ARG A 161 -15.40 2.33 -15.21
C ARG A 161 -16.70 2.44 -14.44
N THR A 162 -17.12 3.67 -14.18
CA THR A 162 -18.49 3.94 -13.74
C THR A 162 -19.42 3.84 -14.95
N GLU A 163 -20.70 3.49 -14.73
CA GLU A 163 -21.68 3.22 -15.82
C GLU A 163 -21.83 4.39 -16.82
N SER A 164 -21.43 5.59 -16.42
CA SER A 164 -21.39 6.77 -17.28
C SER A 164 -20.26 6.76 -18.31
N GLU A 165 -19.08 6.23 -17.99
CA GLU A 165 -17.94 6.20 -18.91
C GLU A 165 -18.05 5.04 -19.91
N ALA A 166 -18.71 3.95 -19.54
CA ALA A 166 -18.99 2.83 -20.44
C ALA A 166 -20.07 3.17 -21.49
N GLY A 167 -20.86 4.23 -21.28
CA GLY A 167 -21.99 4.65 -22.13
C GLY A 167 -21.93 6.09 -22.70
N ALA A 168 -20.93 6.91 -22.35
CA ALA A 168 -20.86 8.33 -22.71
C ALA A 168 -20.45 8.63 -24.17
N ILE A 169 -21.04 7.94 -25.13
CA ILE A 169 -21.26 8.49 -26.47
C ILE A 169 -22.76 8.35 -26.76
N LYS A 170 -23.58 9.23 -26.17
CA LYS A 170 -24.91 9.69 -26.64
C LYS A 170 -25.49 10.66 -25.60
N ASP A 171 -25.64 11.92 -26.01
CA ASP A 171 -26.48 12.94 -25.38
C ASP A 171 -26.00 13.54 -24.05
N GLY A 172 -25.07 14.50 -24.16
CA GLY A 172 -24.43 15.23 -23.06
C GLY A 172 -25.35 16.11 -22.20
N THR A 173 -26.23 15.51 -21.37
CA THR A 173 -27.06 16.25 -20.41
C THR A 173 -27.16 15.65 -19.00
N THR A 174 -26.37 14.63 -18.64
CA THR A 174 -26.23 14.19 -17.24
C THR A 174 -24.76 14.03 -16.84
N ALA A 175 -24.19 15.07 -16.22
CA ALA A 175 -22.89 14.98 -15.58
C ALA A 175 -23.02 14.11 -14.32
N THR A 176 -22.72 12.83 -14.46
CA THR A 176 -22.66 11.87 -13.36
C THR A 176 -21.30 11.98 -12.67
N SER A 177 -21.30 11.88 -11.35
CA SER A 177 -20.11 12.12 -10.53
C SER A 177 -19.02 11.07 -10.80
N PRO A 178 -17.73 11.46 -10.88
CA PRO A 178 -16.61 10.51 -10.98
C PRO A 178 -16.31 9.80 -9.65
N PHE A 179 -17.14 10.01 -8.62
CA PHE A 179 -16.92 9.48 -7.29
C PHE A 179 -17.71 8.19 -7.07
N VAL A 180 -17.05 7.19 -6.50
CA VAL A 180 -17.65 5.91 -6.12
C VAL A 180 -17.94 5.93 -4.63
N LEU A 181 -19.21 6.08 -4.26
CA LEU A 181 -19.61 6.29 -2.87
C LEU A 181 -19.76 5.00 -2.05
N ALA A 182 -19.72 3.82 -2.69
CA ALA A 182 -19.78 2.53 -2.04
C ALA A 182 -18.67 1.61 -2.56
N PRO A 183 -18.04 0.78 -1.70
CA PRO A 183 -17.07 -0.21 -2.13
C PRO A 183 -17.62 -1.09 -3.24
N ARG A 184 -16.77 -1.38 -4.22
CA ARG A 184 -17.02 -2.36 -5.26
C ARG A 184 -15.77 -3.17 -5.51
N ILE A 185 -15.96 -4.44 -5.84
CA ILE A 185 -14.86 -5.34 -6.18
C ILE A 185 -14.16 -4.82 -7.43
N VAL A 186 -12.84 -4.70 -7.36
CA VAL A 186 -11.96 -4.34 -8.46
C VAL A 186 -11.82 -5.56 -9.39
N PRO A 187 -12.20 -5.46 -10.68
CA PRO A 187 -12.05 -6.55 -11.63
C PRO A 187 -10.59 -7.04 -11.70
N GLY A 188 -10.39 -8.36 -11.82
CA GLY A 188 -9.06 -8.97 -11.90
C GLY A 188 -8.33 -9.16 -10.57
N THR A 189 -8.92 -8.77 -9.43
CA THR A 189 -8.30 -8.95 -8.10
C THR A 189 -8.74 -10.22 -7.36
N ALA A 190 -9.67 -10.99 -7.93
CA ALA A 190 -10.14 -12.22 -7.32
C ALA A 190 -9.08 -13.33 -7.41
N THR A 191 -8.64 -13.86 -6.27
CA THR A 191 -7.65 -14.95 -6.19
C THR A 191 -8.10 -16.05 -5.20
N PRO A 192 -7.73 -17.32 -5.44
CA PRO A 192 -7.97 -18.40 -4.49
C PRO A 192 -7.20 -18.24 -3.17
N GLY A 193 -6.08 -17.52 -3.17
CA GLY A 193 -5.21 -17.32 -2.00
C GLY A 193 -5.31 -15.91 -1.39
N PRO A 194 -4.93 -15.72 -0.12
CA PRO A 194 -4.91 -14.40 0.49
C PRO A 194 -3.87 -13.49 -0.16
N LEU A 195 -4.09 -12.18 -0.09
CA LEU A 195 -3.08 -11.21 -0.50
C LEU A 195 -1.97 -11.13 0.55
N LEU A 196 -0.72 -11.09 0.08
CA LEU A 196 0.46 -10.84 0.91
C LEU A 196 0.56 -9.37 1.30
N ALA A 197 0.18 -8.46 0.40
CA ALA A 197 0.24 -7.03 0.61
C ALA A 197 -0.82 -6.28 -0.21
N LEU A 198 -1.25 -5.14 0.32
CA LEU A 198 -2.15 -4.18 -0.29
C LEU A 198 -1.63 -2.78 0.07
N SER A 199 -1.35 -1.95 -0.93
CA SER A 199 -0.80 -0.61 -0.72
C SER A 199 -1.33 0.36 -1.76
N CYS A 200 -1.53 1.62 -1.35
CA CYS A 200 -1.90 2.72 -2.23
C CYS A 200 -0.80 3.76 -2.29
N SER A 201 -0.60 4.32 -3.48
CA SER A 201 0.06 5.61 -3.67
C SER A 201 -0.99 6.74 -3.59
N ASN A 202 -0.63 7.94 -4.03
CA ASN A 202 -1.59 9.04 -4.16
C ASN A 202 -2.79 8.67 -5.05
N ASP A 203 -2.48 8.08 -6.22
CA ASP A 203 -3.40 7.89 -7.33
C ASP A 203 -3.33 6.49 -7.96
N ALA A 204 -2.67 5.53 -7.32
CA ALA A 204 -2.60 4.14 -7.76
C ALA A 204 -2.73 3.18 -6.58
N ALA A 205 -3.16 1.96 -6.85
CA ALA A 205 -3.20 0.90 -5.85
C ALA A 205 -2.61 -0.40 -6.40
N LEU A 206 -2.00 -1.15 -5.49
CA LEU A 206 -1.28 -2.37 -5.78
C LEU A 206 -1.66 -3.46 -4.80
N CYS A 207 -1.74 -4.68 -5.30
CA CYS A 207 -1.82 -5.88 -4.45
C CYS A 207 -0.82 -6.94 -4.91
N LEU A 208 -0.31 -7.68 -3.93
CA LEU A 208 0.57 -8.83 -4.14
C LEU A 208 -0.18 -10.09 -3.70
N THR A 209 -0.38 -11.05 -4.60
CA THR A 209 -1.06 -12.32 -4.31
C THR A 209 -0.16 -13.31 -3.59
N ALA A 210 -0.74 -14.35 -2.99
CA ALA A 210 0.02 -15.48 -2.42
C ALA A 210 0.88 -16.20 -3.47
N GLU A 211 0.52 -16.10 -4.75
CA GLU A 211 1.24 -16.63 -5.89
C GLU A 211 2.39 -15.72 -6.36
N HIS A 212 2.73 -14.68 -5.57
CA HIS A 212 3.79 -13.70 -5.87
C HIS A 212 3.50 -12.86 -7.13
N GLN A 213 2.23 -12.69 -7.50
CA GLN A 213 1.83 -11.87 -8.63
C GLN A 213 1.49 -10.46 -8.16
N LEU A 214 2.13 -9.45 -8.77
CA LEU A 214 1.90 -8.05 -8.47
C LEU A 214 0.88 -7.48 -9.45
N HIS A 215 -0.23 -6.94 -8.94
CA HIS A 215 -1.24 -6.26 -9.74
C HIS A 215 -1.28 -4.76 -9.42
N LEU A 216 -1.56 -3.94 -10.43
CA LEU A 216 -1.60 -2.47 -10.37
C LEU A 216 -2.86 -1.94 -11.07
N TRP A 217 -3.49 -0.92 -10.50
CA TRP A 217 -4.49 -0.08 -11.16
C TRP A 217 -4.41 1.37 -10.67
N GLY A 218 -5.17 2.28 -11.30
CA GLY A 218 -5.04 3.73 -11.10
C GLY A 218 -3.99 4.37 -12.01
N GLN A 219 -3.51 5.56 -11.69
CA GLN A 219 -2.60 6.31 -12.55
C GLN A 219 -1.28 5.56 -12.77
N ALA A 220 -0.86 5.47 -14.03
CA ALA A 220 0.40 4.85 -14.41
C ALA A 220 1.59 5.53 -13.70
N LEU A 221 2.29 4.77 -12.87
CA LEU A 221 3.56 5.18 -12.25
C LEU A 221 4.72 5.05 -13.27
N ASP A 222 4.59 5.69 -14.45
CA ASP A 222 5.52 5.58 -15.59
C ASP A 222 5.78 4.14 -16.10
N CYS A 223 4.87 3.20 -15.84
CA CYS A 223 4.98 1.81 -16.32
C CYS A 223 4.38 1.67 -17.74
N PRO A 224 5.13 1.27 -18.77
CA PRO A 224 4.59 1.09 -20.12
C PRO A 224 3.72 -0.17 -20.24
N GLY A 225 2.66 -0.08 -21.05
CA GLY A 225 1.65 -1.14 -21.24
C GLY A 225 0.33 -0.91 -20.51
N ALA A 226 0.15 0.28 -19.94
CA ALA A 226 -0.91 0.57 -18.99
C ALA A 226 -1.65 1.87 -19.41
N GLU A 227 -2.18 1.88 -20.64
CA GLU A 227 -2.72 3.10 -21.26
C GLU A 227 -4.15 3.45 -20.79
N ASP A 228 -4.89 2.51 -20.19
CA ASP A 228 -6.17 2.79 -19.52
C ASP A 228 -6.40 1.83 -18.33
N HIS A 229 -6.24 2.35 -17.11
CA HIS A 229 -6.31 1.58 -15.87
C HIS A 229 -7.70 1.53 -15.24
N ARG A 230 -8.73 1.90 -16.00
CA ARG A 230 -10.13 1.89 -15.55
C ARG A 230 -10.83 0.57 -15.84
N ASP A 231 -10.14 -0.43 -16.39
CA ASP A 231 -10.74 -1.73 -16.76
C ASP A 231 -10.36 -2.88 -15.83
N GLY A 232 -9.73 -2.58 -14.68
CA GLY A 232 -9.36 -3.59 -13.69
C GLY A 232 -7.89 -3.50 -13.26
N ALA A 233 -7.51 -4.43 -12.40
CA ALA A 233 -6.13 -4.62 -11.99
C ALA A 233 -5.33 -5.33 -13.08
N VAL A 234 -4.19 -4.75 -13.45
CA VAL A 234 -3.26 -5.28 -14.46
C VAL A 234 -2.10 -5.97 -13.77
N GLU A 235 -1.83 -7.22 -14.14
CA GLU A 235 -0.67 -7.95 -13.64
C GLU A 235 0.63 -7.39 -14.24
N LEU A 236 1.59 -7.05 -13.37
CA LEU A 236 2.92 -6.62 -13.74
C LEU A 236 3.87 -7.82 -13.78
N LYS A 237 4.66 -7.93 -14.85
CA LYS A 237 5.72 -8.93 -14.96
C LYS A 237 6.81 -8.64 -13.93
N THR A 238 6.80 -9.34 -12.80
CA THR A 238 7.73 -9.12 -11.69
C THR A 238 8.50 -10.40 -11.33
N PRO A 239 9.60 -10.33 -10.57
CA PRO A 239 10.25 -11.53 -10.06
C PRO A 239 9.27 -12.37 -9.23
N ALA A 240 9.19 -13.68 -9.48
CA ALA A 240 8.32 -14.61 -8.76
C ALA A 240 8.70 -14.80 -7.27
N THR A 241 9.66 -14.04 -6.77
CA THR A 241 10.17 -14.07 -5.40
C THR A 241 9.65 -12.91 -4.56
N LEU A 242 8.85 -11.98 -5.10
CA LEU A 242 8.33 -10.84 -4.34
C LEU A 242 7.48 -11.30 -3.15
N VAL A 243 7.77 -10.79 -1.95
CA VAL A 243 7.06 -11.12 -0.70
C VAL A 243 6.37 -9.93 -0.06
N ASP A 244 6.76 -8.71 -0.43
CA ASP A 244 6.13 -7.49 0.05
C ASP A 244 6.18 -6.37 -1.01
N VAL A 245 5.20 -5.47 -0.96
CA VAL A 245 5.12 -4.26 -1.76
C VAL A 245 4.59 -3.10 -0.92
N VAL A 246 5.19 -1.94 -1.11
CA VAL A 246 4.81 -0.68 -0.46
C VAL A 246 4.88 0.45 -1.46
N CYS A 247 3.86 1.30 -1.42
CA CYS A 247 3.78 2.49 -2.26
C CYS A 247 4.16 3.73 -1.46
N GLY A 248 4.96 4.57 -2.09
CA GLY A 248 5.04 5.99 -1.76
C GLY A 248 4.10 6.80 -2.62
N GLU A 249 4.28 8.11 -2.55
CA GLU A 249 3.50 9.10 -3.30
C GLU A 249 3.34 8.75 -4.79
N MET A 250 4.45 8.50 -5.48
CA MET A 250 4.54 8.23 -6.92
C MET A 250 5.59 7.15 -7.25
N HIS A 251 5.99 6.34 -6.27
CA HIS A 251 6.95 5.25 -6.45
C HIS A 251 6.54 4.02 -5.67
N VAL A 252 7.09 2.89 -6.06
CA VAL A 252 6.85 1.58 -5.43
C VAL A 252 8.18 1.00 -5.00
N VAL A 253 8.17 0.33 -3.85
CA VAL A 253 9.27 -0.48 -3.35
C VAL A 253 8.73 -1.89 -3.09
N CYS A 254 9.41 -2.89 -3.62
CA CYS A 254 9.10 -4.29 -3.39
C CYS A 254 10.29 -5.00 -2.73
N ALA A 255 10.01 -5.96 -1.86
CA ALA A 255 11.01 -6.85 -1.29
C ALA A 255 10.80 -8.28 -1.82
N ASP A 256 11.89 -9.01 -2.04
CA ASP A 256 11.85 -10.41 -2.44
C ASP A 256 12.36 -11.36 -1.32
N SER A 257 12.01 -12.65 -1.45
CA SER A 257 12.39 -13.71 -0.53
C SER A 257 13.88 -14.02 -0.49
N LEU A 258 14.67 -13.47 -1.42
CA LEU A 258 16.12 -13.58 -1.49
C LEU A 258 16.83 -12.38 -0.84
N GLY A 259 16.08 -11.45 -0.24
CA GLY A 259 16.59 -10.23 0.38
C GLY A 259 16.89 -9.11 -0.61
N GLY A 260 16.48 -9.25 -1.88
CA GLY A 260 16.53 -8.17 -2.85
C GLY A 260 15.42 -7.15 -2.62
N CYS A 261 15.75 -5.88 -2.84
CA CYS A 261 14.76 -4.80 -2.92
C CYS A 261 14.70 -4.26 -4.33
N TRP A 262 13.50 -3.91 -4.76
CA TRP A 262 13.19 -3.44 -6.09
C TRP A 262 12.42 -2.13 -5.97
N SER A 263 12.62 -1.22 -6.91
CA SER A 263 11.86 0.03 -6.95
C SER A 263 11.52 0.42 -8.40
N PHE A 264 10.38 1.09 -8.57
CA PHE A 264 9.93 1.66 -9.85
C PHE A 264 9.01 2.86 -9.60
N GLY A 265 8.74 3.65 -10.64
CA GLY A 265 7.94 4.87 -10.57
C GLY A 265 8.80 6.14 -10.70
N TYR A 266 8.29 7.24 -10.16
CA TYR A 266 8.94 8.55 -10.25
C TYR A 266 10.18 8.61 -9.35
N SER A 267 11.31 9.06 -9.91
CA SER A 267 12.61 9.14 -9.24
C SER A 267 12.96 10.55 -8.75
N ASP A 268 11.96 11.38 -8.46
CA ASP A 268 12.23 12.70 -7.87
C ASP A 268 12.94 12.52 -6.53
N PHE A 269 13.97 13.33 -6.28
CA PHE A 269 14.76 13.29 -5.03
C PHE A 269 15.49 11.97 -4.76
N LEU A 270 15.86 11.21 -5.80
CA LEU A 270 16.57 9.92 -5.67
C LEU A 270 15.80 8.85 -4.86
N LYS A 271 14.46 8.97 -4.77
CA LYS A 271 13.58 8.06 -4.01
C LYS A 271 13.72 6.58 -4.41
N LEU A 272 14.22 6.29 -5.61
CA LEU A 272 14.45 4.93 -6.09
C LEU A 272 15.82 4.33 -5.68
N GLY A 273 16.70 5.10 -5.04
CA GLY A 273 18.01 4.62 -4.57
C GLY A 273 19.11 4.59 -5.63
N GLN A 274 19.02 5.41 -6.68
CA GLN A 274 20.05 5.51 -7.73
C GLN A 274 21.25 6.36 -7.28
N THR A 275 22.47 5.92 -7.60
CA THR A 275 23.73 6.63 -7.29
C THR A 275 24.30 7.43 -8.47
N SER A 276 23.69 7.39 -9.65
CA SER A 276 24.19 8.09 -10.85
C SER A 276 23.11 8.91 -11.54
N ASN A 277 23.40 10.20 -11.74
CA ASN A 277 22.57 11.21 -12.43
C ASN A 277 22.40 10.98 -13.95
N GLU A 278 22.32 9.74 -14.42
CA GLU A 278 22.17 9.44 -15.84
C GLU A 278 20.72 9.15 -16.23
N TRP A 279 19.85 10.16 -16.10
CA TRP A 279 18.68 10.28 -16.97
C TRP A 279 18.55 11.75 -17.40
N GLN A 280 18.87 12.00 -18.67
CA GLN A 280 18.50 13.23 -19.35
C GLN A 280 16.97 13.30 -19.40
N TYR A 281 16.43 14.40 -18.88
CA TYR A 281 15.04 14.83 -19.05
C TYR A 281 14.70 14.89 -20.56
N GLN A 282 14.12 13.82 -21.12
CA GLN A 282 13.54 13.89 -22.45
C GLN A 282 12.13 14.46 -22.34
N GLN A 283 11.96 15.69 -22.85
CA GLN A 283 10.68 16.37 -22.85
C GLN A 283 9.63 15.62 -23.70
N PRO A 284 8.33 15.68 -23.36
CA PRO A 284 7.30 14.87 -24.02
C PRO A 284 6.92 15.25 -25.47
N ASN A 285 7.67 16.14 -26.14
CA ASN A 285 7.19 16.79 -27.38
C ASN A 285 8.15 16.74 -28.58
N GLN A 286 8.82 15.61 -28.81
CA GLN A 286 9.44 15.33 -30.12
C GLN A 286 8.75 14.12 -30.75
N ARG A 287 7.68 14.37 -31.52
CA ARG A 287 7.24 13.44 -32.57
C ARG A 287 8.41 13.28 -33.54
N HIS A 288 9.16 12.19 -33.43
CA HIS A 288 10.06 11.80 -34.49
C HIS A 288 9.21 11.38 -35.69
N THR A 289 9.08 12.28 -36.66
CA THR A 289 8.69 11.94 -38.01
C THR A 289 9.73 10.96 -38.54
N VAL A 290 9.34 9.70 -38.70
CA VAL A 290 10.09 8.72 -39.48
C VAL A 290 10.17 9.28 -40.89
N ARG A 291 11.35 9.79 -41.26
CA ARG A 291 11.71 9.95 -42.67
C ARG A 291 12.33 8.63 -43.10
N ASP A 292 11.63 7.95 -43.99
CA ASP A 292 12.18 6.92 -44.85
C ASP A 292 13.35 7.51 -45.63
N ASP A 293 14.56 6.99 -45.39
CA ASP A 293 15.64 7.05 -46.38
C ASP A 293 16.25 5.65 -46.45
N ALA A 294 15.68 4.87 -47.37
CA ALA A 294 16.29 3.67 -47.88
C ALA A 294 17.52 4.03 -48.70
N THR A 295 18.71 3.60 -48.26
CA THR A 295 19.77 3.20 -49.20
C THR A 295 20.49 1.96 -48.72
N ASN A 296 20.73 1.12 -49.72
CA ASN A 296 21.09 -0.28 -49.70
C ASN A 296 22.62 -0.46 -49.66
N SER A 297 23.14 -1.43 -48.91
CA SER A 297 24.15 -2.42 -49.36
C SER A 297 24.93 -3.06 -48.20
N GLY A 298 25.10 -4.40 -48.24
CA GLY A 298 26.28 -5.04 -47.63
C GLY A 298 26.06 -6.29 -46.75
N VAL A 299 25.71 -7.42 -47.37
CA VAL A 299 26.26 -8.78 -47.17
C VAL A 299 26.59 -9.29 -45.74
N GLY A 300 25.86 -10.33 -45.31
CA GLY A 300 26.47 -11.59 -44.85
C GLY A 300 26.48 -11.89 -43.35
N GLY A 301 25.78 -12.96 -42.93
CA GLY A 301 26.07 -13.65 -41.67
C GLY A 301 24.86 -14.30 -41.01
N ASP A 302 24.45 -15.46 -41.52
CA ASP A 302 23.51 -16.36 -40.86
C ASP A 302 24.16 -16.90 -39.56
N ARG A 303 23.69 -16.43 -38.40
CA ARG A 303 23.88 -17.08 -37.10
C ARG A 303 22.53 -17.15 -36.41
N ARG A 304 21.90 -18.32 -36.51
CA ARG A 304 20.85 -18.76 -35.59
C ARG A 304 21.46 -18.83 -34.18
N GLY A 305 21.31 -17.75 -33.43
CA GLY A 305 21.40 -17.75 -31.97
C GLY A 305 19.99 -17.99 -31.42
N GLU A 306 19.86 -19.00 -30.57
CA GLU A 306 18.65 -19.26 -29.81
C GLU A 306 18.27 -18.00 -29.00
N HIS A 307 17.16 -17.36 -29.38
CA HIS A 307 16.54 -16.34 -28.54
C HIS A 307 15.89 -17.03 -27.35
N THR A 308 16.62 -17.20 -26.26
CA THR A 308 16.00 -17.27 -24.94
C THR A 308 15.27 -15.94 -24.73
N ALA A 309 13.95 -15.96 -24.76
CA ALA A 309 13.13 -14.79 -24.48
C ALA A 309 13.40 -14.35 -23.03
N ALA A 310 14.29 -13.38 -22.85
CA ALA A 310 14.41 -12.68 -21.60
C ALA A 310 13.07 -11.97 -21.34
N THR A 311 12.34 -12.46 -20.35
CA THR A 311 11.12 -11.85 -19.83
C THR A 311 11.46 -10.46 -19.30
N ALA A 312 11.20 -9.43 -20.10
CA ALA A 312 11.47 -8.06 -19.71
C ALA A 312 10.63 -7.68 -18.48
N LEU A 313 11.30 -7.24 -17.42
CA LEU A 313 10.71 -6.58 -16.25
C LEU A 313 9.98 -5.29 -16.68
N PRO A 314 9.11 -4.70 -15.83
CA PRO A 314 8.44 -3.45 -16.16
C PRO A 314 9.52 -2.38 -16.38
N THR A 315 9.38 -1.56 -17.41
CA THR A 315 10.37 -0.52 -17.72
C THR A 315 10.52 0.41 -16.52
N GLY A 316 11.76 0.57 -16.05
CA GLY A 316 12.08 1.38 -14.87
C GLY A 316 12.14 0.61 -13.55
N MET A 317 11.74 -0.68 -13.51
CA MET A 317 11.97 -1.53 -12.33
C MET A 317 13.45 -1.88 -12.20
N GLN A 318 14.02 -1.53 -11.05
CA GLN A 318 15.44 -1.74 -10.77
C GLN A 318 15.64 -2.36 -9.40
N ARG A 319 16.70 -3.16 -9.27
CA ARG A 319 17.14 -3.69 -7.98
C ARG A 319 17.94 -2.61 -7.24
N MET A 320 17.56 -2.31 -6.01
CA MET A 320 18.29 -1.39 -5.14
C MET A 320 19.61 -2.02 -4.67
N ALA A 321 20.68 -1.24 -4.66
CA ALA A 321 21.95 -1.66 -4.09
C ALA A 321 21.85 -1.63 -2.56
N ILE A 322 21.68 -2.79 -1.93
CA ILE A 322 21.76 -2.94 -0.49
C ILE A 322 23.21 -3.33 -0.15
N PRO A 323 23.89 -2.63 0.78
CA PRO A 323 25.23 -3.02 1.22
C PRO A 323 25.24 -4.47 1.68
N SER A 324 26.21 -5.27 1.22
CA SER A 324 26.33 -6.71 1.49
C SER A 324 26.70 -7.06 2.93
N ASP A 325 27.03 -6.06 3.75
CA ASP A 325 27.68 -6.27 5.04
C ASP A 325 26.64 -6.40 6.18
N GLY A 326 25.90 -7.51 6.17
CA GLY A 326 25.09 -7.98 7.30
C GLY A 326 23.64 -8.35 6.95
N PRO A 327 22.93 -9.07 7.85
CA PRO A 327 21.51 -9.36 7.67
C PRO A 327 20.74 -8.04 7.70
N SER A 328 20.13 -7.71 6.56
CA SER A 328 19.40 -6.47 6.36
C SER A 328 17.91 -6.76 6.36
N VAL A 329 17.15 -6.15 7.28
CA VAL A 329 15.69 -6.17 7.29
C VAL A 329 15.21 -4.87 6.66
N VAL A 330 14.44 -4.94 5.58
CA VAL A 330 13.86 -3.76 4.94
C VAL A 330 12.43 -3.57 5.42
N LEU A 331 12.23 -2.54 6.24
CA LEU A 331 10.95 -2.03 6.69
C LEU A 331 10.52 -0.94 5.73
N ALA A 332 9.71 -1.25 4.72
CA ALA A 332 9.01 -0.22 3.99
C ALA A 332 7.69 0.10 4.72
N ALA A 333 7.54 1.33 5.20
CA ALA A 333 6.27 1.85 5.70
C ALA A 333 5.82 2.95 4.73
N GLY A 334 4.69 2.76 4.06
CA GLY A 334 4.17 3.69 3.07
C GLY A 334 2.77 4.14 3.39
N SER A 335 2.60 5.45 3.49
CA SER A 335 1.33 6.17 3.38
C SER A 335 1.67 7.63 3.10
N ASN A 336 1.52 8.07 1.84
CA ASN A 336 1.99 9.32 1.22
C ASN A 336 3.51 9.61 1.32
N HIS A 337 4.21 9.08 2.31
CA HIS A 337 5.67 9.10 2.43
C HIS A 337 6.16 7.67 2.67
N THR A 338 7.05 7.17 1.80
CA THR A 338 7.75 5.90 2.04
C THR A 338 8.88 6.14 3.01
N MET A 339 8.82 5.51 4.17
CA MET A 339 10.01 5.27 4.98
C MET A 339 10.56 3.91 4.59
N ILE A 340 11.79 3.87 4.09
CA ILE A 340 12.56 2.64 3.92
C ILE A 340 13.52 2.57 5.11
N GLY A 341 13.17 1.80 6.14
CA GLY A 341 14.06 1.44 7.23
C GLY A 341 14.88 0.22 6.84
N VAL A 342 16.17 0.37 6.56
CA VAL A 342 17.10 -0.77 6.44
C VAL A 342 17.70 -1.01 7.82
N CYS A 343 17.27 -2.06 8.51
CA CYS A 343 17.87 -2.47 9.77
C CYS A 343 19.03 -3.42 9.50
N PHE A 344 20.24 -3.00 9.85
CA PHE A 344 21.43 -3.86 9.87
C PHE A 344 21.49 -4.56 11.24
N SER A 345 21.35 -5.88 11.29
CA SER A 345 21.58 -6.59 12.55
C SER A 345 23.09 -6.68 12.82
N GLY A 346 23.62 -5.67 13.53
CA GLY A 346 25.03 -5.54 13.86
C GLY A 346 25.29 -5.39 15.35
N MET A 347 24.99 -6.42 16.15
CA MET A 347 25.81 -6.73 17.33
C MET A 347 25.81 -8.25 17.53
N PRO A 348 26.97 -8.91 17.60
CA PRO A 348 27.03 -10.31 18.00
C PRO A 348 26.64 -10.41 19.47
N ARG A 349 25.44 -10.90 19.77
CA ARG A 349 25.19 -11.54 21.07
C ARG A 349 26.20 -12.68 21.18
N LYS A 350 26.96 -12.73 22.28
CA LYS A 350 27.68 -13.96 22.65
C LYS A 350 26.62 -15.06 22.78
N ILE A 351 26.57 -15.93 21.78
CA ILE A 351 25.82 -17.17 21.86
C ILE A 351 26.54 -18.00 22.92
N ASN A 352 25.92 -18.18 24.08
CA ASN A 352 26.32 -19.27 24.98
C ASN A 352 25.99 -20.58 24.25
N GLU A 353 26.88 -21.56 24.33
CA GLU A 353 26.97 -22.75 23.45
C GLU A 353 25.78 -23.74 23.50
N ASP A 354 24.61 -23.36 24.02
CA ASP A 354 23.45 -24.26 24.19
C ASP A 354 22.19 -23.88 23.39
N GLU A 355 22.21 -22.82 22.55
CA GLU A 355 21.05 -22.49 21.70
C GLU A 355 21.32 -22.80 20.22
N THR A 356 20.53 -23.73 19.68
CA THR A 356 20.61 -24.19 18.29
C THR A 356 20.30 -23.06 17.30
N ALA A 357 21.25 -22.79 16.42
CA ALA A 357 21.16 -21.84 15.31
C ALA A 357 20.00 -22.19 14.35
N ALA A 358 18.84 -21.57 14.50
CA ALA A 358 17.74 -21.68 13.54
C ALA A 358 16.81 -20.44 13.46
N GLU A 359 17.12 -19.33 14.13
CA GLU A 359 16.28 -18.12 14.07
C GLU A 359 16.84 -17.11 13.07
N THR A 360 16.32 -17.16 11.85
CA THR A 360 16.66 -16.29 10.73
C THR A 360 15.90 -14.95 10.81
N PRO A 361 16.51 -13.80 10.45
CA PRO A 361 15.92 -12.45 10.55
C PRO A 361 14.66 -12.21 9.71
N PHE A 362 14.33 -13.11 8.78
CA PHE A 362 13.17 -13.01 7.90
C PHE A 362 11.81 -13.17 8.61
N ARG A 363 11.78 -13.76 9.81
CA ARG A 363 10.53 -13.86 10.60
C ARG A 363 9.97 -12.49 10.99
N LEU A 364 10.80 -11.47 11.14
CA LEU A 364 10.37 -10.16 11.65
C LEU A 364 9.47 -9.39 10.65
N ILE A 365 9.77 -9.46 9.34
CA ILE A 365 8.97 -8.78 8.29
C ILE A 365 7.59 -9.42 8.19
N THR A 366 7.54 -10.76 8.25
CA THR A 366 6.28 -11.50 8.23
C THR A 366 5.54 -11.33 9.55
N GLU A 367 6.18 -11.30 10.72
CA GLU A 367 5.52 -11.12 12.04
C GLU A 367 4.90 -9.73 12.24
N ILE A 368 5.51 -8.66 11.73
CA ILE A 368 4.95 -7.30 11.83
C ILE A 368 3.57 -7.21 11.14
N ARG A 369 3.31 -8.04 10.11
CA ARG A 369 1.99 -8.14 9.45
C ARG A 369 1.19 -9.40 9.82
N SER A 370 1.83 -10.51 10.18
CA SER A 370 1.22 -11.82 10.48
C SER A 370 0.85 -12.03 11.95
N ALA A 371 1.22 -11.12 12.86
CA ALA A 371 0.66 -11.07 14.22
C ALA A 371 -0.89 -10.99 14.25
N ALA A 372 -1.51 -10.82 13.08
CA ALA A 372 -2.95 -10.91 12.86
C ALA A 372 -3.51 -12.33 12.71
N ASN A 373 -2.68 -13.38 12.55
CA ASN A 373 -3.16 -14.69 12.12
C ASN A 373 -2.44 -15.91 12.74
N VAL A 374 -1.94 -15.86 13.99
CA VAL A 374 -1.64 -17.11 14.73
C VAL A 374 -1.93 -16.94 16.23
N LYS A 375 -2.92 -17.67 16.75
CA LYS A 375 -3.07 -17.93 18.18
C LYS A 375 -1.91 -18.83 18.65
N ARG A 376 -1.27 -18.44 19.78
CA ARG A 376 -0.81 -19.26 20.93
C ARG A 376 0.72 -19.24 21.23
N ALA A 377 1.04 -18.67 22.41
CA ALA A 377 2.22 -18.82 23.30
C ALA A 377 3.59 -18.33 22.74
N ILE A 378 4.43 -17.56 23.45
CA ILE A 378 5.00 -17.76 24.80
C ILE A 378 5.23 -16.37 25.49
N PRO A 379 5.11 -16.25 26.83
CA PRO A 379 5.34 -14.99 27.54
C PRO A 379 6.82 -14.74 27.82
N GLY A 380 7.24 -13.48 27.64
CA GLY A 380 8.54 -12.97 28.09
C GLY A 380 9.48 -12.66 26.94
N ASP A 381 9.39 -11.43 26.43
CA ASP A 381 10.52 -10.51 26.41
C ASP A 381 10.15 -9.23 25.65
N ALA A 382 10.42 -8.09 26.28
CA ALA A 382 10.04 -6.78 25.80
C ALA A 382 11.02 -6.30 24.72
N GLU A 383 10.73 -6.58 23.45
CA GLU A 383 11.41 -5.91 22.35
C GLU A 383 10.80 -4.52 22.11
N LYS A 384 11.64 -3.50 22.36
CA LYS A 384 11.32 -2.09 22.11
C LYS A 384 11.37 -1.82 20.61
N LEU A 385 10.21 -1.55 20.02
CA LEU A 385 10.11 -0.97 18.69
C LEU A 385 10.55 0.52 18.79
N VAL A 386 11.60 0.91 18.07
CA VAL A 386 11.92 2.32 17.83
C VAL A 386 11.33 2.66 16.47
N VAL A 387 10.25 3.46 16.49
CA VAL A 387 9.59 4.03 15.29
C VAL A 387 10.35 5.27 14.84
#